data_AF-A0A6A5QFZ3-F1
#
_entry.id   AF-A0A6A5QFZ3-F1
#
_cell.length_a   1.000
_cell.length_b   1.000
_cell.length_c   1.000
_cell.angle_alpha   90.00
_cell.angle_beta   90.00
_cell.angle_gamma   90.00
#
_symmetry.space_group_name_H-M   'P 1'
#
loop_
_entity.id
_entity.type
_entity.pdbx_description
1 polymer ?
#
loop_
_entity_poly.entity_id
_entity_poly.type
_entity_poly.pdbx_seq_one_letter_code
_entity_poly.pdbx_strand_id
1 'polypeptide(L)'
;MDPSHETRLAPSPITGYSYHEYAPPAIEPCATFFDESGAKAPGRFHLISCGHLVAVVESDRRCGRNCHHAFTLANAQTAASDSQNRHIASYHSLSDITTQAFDLLYCETCNGIPVDRYKIMKPSEGSSQLRRAVALTRPVLSGALMLQDHQIDATLCSPVFRANQEFCSEHTFHKLLCGHLVLSMSQRFCASNCVDSLHGSSIRQSDAIVCLECVTRAEMIFQRYARLQERAKSGVDGLGADMDPQSLSRWDA
;
A
#
# COMPACT_ATOMS: atom_id res chain seq x y z
N MET A 1 12.53 39.70 22.65
CA MET A 1 11.19 39.53 22.04
C MET A 1 11.43 38.99 20.65
N ASP A 2 11.08 37.73 20.45
CA ASP A 2 11.46 36.92 19.30
C ASP A 2 10.26 36.84 18.32
N PRO A 3 10.37 37.34 17.07
CA PRO A 3 9.31 37.23 16.10
C PRO A 3 9.50 35.98 15.22
N SER A 4 8.39 35.42 14.75
CA SER A 4 8.27 34.41 13.68
C SER A 4 8.32 32.92 14.07
N HIS A 5 7.34 32.50 14.86
CA HIS A 5 6.75 31.16 14.69
C HIS A 5 5.82 31.19 13.47
N GLU A 6 6.36 31.04 12.26
CA GLU A 6 5.55 30.83 11.05
C GLU A 6 4.85 29.47 11.15
N THR A 7 3.57 29.51 11.46
CA THR A 7 2.69 28.36 11.40
C THR A 7 2.58 27.98 9.93
N ARG A 8 3.23 26.88 9.51
CA ARG A 8 3.03 26.29 8.17
C ARG A 8 1.56 25.89 8.03
N LEU A 9 0.75 26.80 7.49
CA LEU A 9 -0.59 26.49 7.01
C LEU A 9 -0.45 25.37 5.98
N ALA A 10 -1.30 24.33 6.10
CA ALA A 10 -1.47 23.35 5.05
C ALA A 10 -1.72 24.10 3.72
N PRO A 11 -1.12 23.69 2.60
CA PRO A 11 -1.32 24.37 1.33
C PRO A 11 -2.82 24.41 1.03
N SER A 12 -3.36 25.62 0.87
CA SER A 12 -4.73 25.82 0.41
C SER A 12 -4.92 25.06 -0.90
N PRO A 13 -6.06 24.37 -1.10
CA PRO A 13 -6.35 23.75 -2.38
C PRO A 13 -6.28 24.84 -3.46
N ILE A 14 -5.47 24.59 -4.49
CA ILE A 14 -5.33 25.48 -5.64
C ILE A 14 -6.69 25.48 -6.36
N THR A 15 -7.51 26.50 -6.13
CA THR A 15 -8.79 26.69 -6.79
C THR A 15 -8.59 27.54 -8.05
N GLY A 16 -8.88 26.96 -9.23
CA GLY A 16 -8.74 27.69 -10.51
C GLY A 16 -8.43 26.86 -11.76
N TYR A 17 -8.27 25.54 -11.66
CA TYR A 17 -8.09 24.64 -12.81
C TYR A 17 -9.23 23.61 -12.88
N SER A 18 -9.67 23.22 -14.09
CA SER A 18 -10.80 22.31 -14.33
C SER A 18 -10.54 20.83 -13.96
N TYR A 19 -9.73 20.57 -12.94
CA TYR A 19 -9.43 19.22 -12.43
C TYR A 19 -10.40 18.77 -11.32
N HIS A 20 -11.47 19.53 -11.07
CA HIS A 20 -12.43 19.32 -9.97
C HIS A 20 -13.24 18.02 -10.05
N GLU A 21 -13.10 17.22 -11.11
CA GLU A 21 -13.87 15.98 -11.30
C GLU A 21 -13.21 14.75 -10.65
N TYR A 22 -11.90 14.77 -10.41
CA TYR A 22 -11.23 13.63 -9.79
C TYR A 22 -11.40 13.65 -8.26
N ALA A 23 -12.26 12.76 -7.77
CA ALA A 23 -12.35 12.41 -6.36
C ALA A 23 -11.49 11.15 -6.11
N PRO A 24 -10.37 11.25 -5.37
CA PRO A 24 -9.51 10.11 -5.18
C PRO A 24 -10.20 8.98 -4.41
N PRO A 25 -9.94 7.72 -4.78
CA PRO A 25 -10.15 6.63 -3.85
C PRO A 25 -9.24 6.96 -2.66
N ALA A 26 -9.80 7.03 -1.46
CA ALA A 26 -9.13 7.55 -0.27
C ALA A 26 -7.99 6.63 0.27
N ILE A 27 -7.10 6.16 -0.62
CA ILE A 27 -5.92 5.38 -0.30
C ILE A 27 -4.74 6.35 -0.25
N GLU A 28 -4.46 6.86 0.92
CA GLU A 28 -3.23 7.58 1.22
C GLU A 28 -2.26 6.62 1.92
N PRO A 29 -1.22 6.11 1.22
CA PRO A 29 -0.32 5.13 1.80
C PRO A 29 0.45 5.73 2.98
N CYS A 30 0.53 4.97 4.07
CA CYS A 30 1.22 5.37 5.30
C CYS A 30 0.63 6.60 6.00
N ALA A 31 -0.59 7.02 5.61
CA ALA A 31 -1.31 8.07 6.32
C ALA A 31 -1.50 7.69 7.79
N THR A 32 -1.70 8.69 8.63
CA THR A 32 -1.94 8.51 10.07
C THR A 32 -3.23 9.20 10.44
N PHE A 33 -4.07 8.55 11.22
CA PHE A 33 -5.33 9.07 11.69
C PHE A 33 -5.34 9.19 13.21
N PHE A 34 -6.25 9.98 13.75
CA PHE A 34 -6.52 9.98 15.19
C PHE A 34 -7.57 8.92 15.49
N ASP A 35 -7.32 8.06 16.46
CA ASP A 35 -8.29 7.10 16.95
C ASP A 35 -9.30 7.74 17.91
N GLU A 36 -10.26 6.95 18.41
CA GLU A 36 -11.29 7.41 19.35
C GLU A 36 -10.72 7.94 20.67
N SER A 37 -9.51 7.54 21.05
CA SER A 37 -8.81 8.04 22.23
C SER A 37 -8.06 9.34 21.97
N GLY A 38 -8.03 9.82 20.73
CA GLY A 38 -7.23 10.97 20.29
C GLY A 38 -5.75 10.64 20.08
N ALA A 39 -5.38 9.36 20.14
CA ALA A 39 -4.02 8.92 19.86
C ALA A 39 -3.80 8.78 18.35
N LYS A 40 -2.59 9.08 17.90
CA LYS A 40 -2.21 8.96 16.49
C LYS A 40 -1.95 7.48 16.16
N ALA A 41 -2.74 6.95 15.24
CA ALA A 41 -2.67 5.57 14.77
C ALA A 41 -2.28 5.50 13.29
N PRO A 42 -1.46 4.53 12.88
CA PRO A 42 -1.08 4.38 11.48
C PRO A 42 -2.19 3.75 10.62
N GLY A 43 -2.28 4.25 9.39
CA GLY A 43 -3.12 3.83 8.27
C GLY A 43 -2.98 2.36 7.92
N ARG A 44 -4.00 1.78 7.31
CA ARG A 44 -3.95 0.37 6.86
C ARG A 44 -3.14 0.17 5.59
N PHE A 45 -3.12 1.18 4.71
CA PHE A 45 -2.52 1.03 3.39
C PHE A 45 -1.05 1.42 3.39
N HIS A 46 -0.22 0.61 2.76
CA HIS A 46 1.20 0.88 2.58
C HIS A 46 1.61 0.66 1.13
N LEU A 47 2.56 1.47 0.67
CA LEU A 47 3.21 1.30 -0.61
C LEU A 47 4.54 0.60 -0.38
N ILE A 48 4.72 -0.60 -0.92
CA ILE A 48 5.95 -1.36 -0.77
C ILE A 48 6.99 -0.85 -1.78
N SER A 49 8.28 -1.01 -1.48
CA SER A 49 9.40 -0.62 -2.35
C SER A 49 9.36 -1.26 -3.74
N CYS A 50 8.69 -2.40 -3.90
CA CYS A 50 8.40 -3.02 -5.20
C CYS A 50 7.29 -2.30 -6.00
N GLY A 51 6.71 -1.23 -5.46
CA GLY A 51 5.67 -0.41 -6.09
C GLY A 51 4.24 -0.91 -5.94
N HIS A 52 4.02 -2.01 -5.21
CA HIS A 52 2.69 -2.54 -4.94
C HIS A 52 2.10 -1.95 -3.66
N LEU A 53 0.80 -1.67 -3.70
CA LEU A 53 0.03 -1.32 -2.51
C LEU A 53 -0.40 -2.60 -1.78
N VAL A 54 -0.36 -2.54 -0.46
CA VAL A 54 -0.84 -3.60 0.43
C VAL A 54 -1.69 -3.00 1.55
N ALA A 55 -2.54 -3.82 2.15
CA ALA A 55 -3.29 -3.46 3.35
C ALA A 55 -2.82 -4.31 4.55
N VAL A 56 -2.47 -3.68 5.66
CA VAL A 56 -2.17 -4.37 6.92
C VAL A 56 -3.48 -4.58 7.69
N VAL A 57 -3.79 -5.84 7.93
CA VAL A 57 -5.05 -6.23 8.60
C VAL A 57 -4.92 -6.27 10.12
N GLU A 58 -3.70 -6.40 10.63
CA GLU A 58 -3.37 -6.49 12.04
C GLU A 58 -3.49 -5.15 12.79
N SER A 59 -3.34 -5.19 14.11
CA SER A 59 -3.33 -4.02 14.99
C SER A 59 -2.09 -3.16 14.80
N ASP A 60 -0.91 -3.77 14.65
CA ASP A 60 0.33 -3.05 14.36
C ASP A 60 0.43 -2.69 12.86
N ARG A 61 -0.05 -1.49 12.51
CA ARG A 61 -0.04 -0.97 11.14
C ARG A 61 1.12 -0.02 10.86
N ARG A 62 2.20 -0.06 11.65
CA ARG A 62 3.37 0.80 11.39
C ARG A 62 3.97 0.50 10.00
N CYS A 63 4.79 1.40 9.45
CA CYS A 63 5.53 1.05 8.23
C CYS A 63 6.51 -0.09 8.51
N GLY A 64 6.65 -1.05 7.60
CA GLY A 64 7.78 -1.98 7.60
C GLY A 64 9.00 -1.35 6.91
N ARG A 65 10.18 -1.96 7.04
CA ARG A 65 11.43 -1.45 6.45
C ARG A 65 11.40 -1.39 4.92
N ASN A 66 10.67 -2.29 4.29
CA ASN A 66 10.45 -2.29 2.83
C ASN A 66 9.25 -1.43 2.41
N CYS A 67 8.62 -0.68 3.32
CA CYS A 67 7.67 0.35 2.93
C CYS A 67 8.43 1.47 2.20
N HIS A 68 7.90 1.94 1.08
CA HIS A 68 8.48 3.01 0.28
C HIS A 68 8.66 4.30 1.10
N HIS A 69 7.71 4.63 1.97
CA HIS A 69 7.82 5.78 2.86
C HIS A 69 9.02 5.65 3.82
N ALA A 70 9.16 4.50 4.48
CA ALA A 70 10.27 4.24 5.39
C ALA A 70 11.63 4.22 4.66
N PHE A 71 11.66 3.63 3.46
CA PHE A 71 12.84 3.59 2.61
C PHE A 71 13.30 5.00 2.20
N THR A 72 12.38 5.85 1.74
CA THR A 72 12.67 7.23 1.35
C THR A 72 13.16 8.07 2.54
N LEU A 73 12.54 7.91 3.72
CA LEU A 73 13.00 8.59 4.93
C LEU A 73 14.41 8.17 5.35
N ALA A 74 14.70 6.86 5.35
CA ALA A 74 16.02 6.36 5.70
C ALA A 74 17.12 6.88 4.75
N ASN A 75 16.81 6.97 3.45
CA ASN A 75 17.74 7.53 2.46
C ASN A 75 17.93 9.04 2.63
N ALA A 76 16.86 9.78 2.96
CA ALA A 76 16.98 11.21 3.23
C ALA A 76 17.82 11.49 4.49
N GLN A 77 17.69 10.65 5.53
CA GLN A 77 18.49 10.77 6.75
C GLN A 77 19.97 10.45 6.52
N THR A 78 20.28 9.42 5.72
CA THR A 78 21.67 9.08 5.36
C THR A 78 22.33 10.17 4.51
N ALA A 79 21.61 10.70 3.52
CA ALA A 79 22.09 11.82 2.72
C ALA A 79 22.32 13.10 3.55
N ALA A 80 21.48 13.36 4.56
CA ALA A 80 21.64 14.50 5.47
C ALA A 80 22.79 14.29 6.49
N SER A 81 23.11 13.04 6.84
CA SER A 81 24.22 12.74 7.77
C SER A 81 25.61 12.92 7.16
N ASP A 82 25.74 12.92 5.83
CA ASP A 82 27.00 13.24 5.13
C ASP A 82 27.29 14.75 5.08
N SER A 83 26.33 15.60 5.46
CA SER A 83 26.47 17.04 5.62
C SER A 83 26.34 17.43 7.09
N GLN A 84 27.42 17.26 7.87
CA GLN A 84 27.62 17.68 9.27
C GLN A 84 26.44 18.31 10.04
N ASN A 85 25.87 17.51 10.95
CA ASN A 85 25.56 17.83 12.36
C ASN A 85 24.83 19.17 12.66
N ARG A 86 23.51 19.13 12.86
CA ARG A 86 22.81 19.43 14.14
C ARG A 86 21.33 19.87 13.95
N HIS A 87 20.51 19.33 14.85
CA HIS A 87 19.19 19.80 15.29
C HIS A 87 17.99 19.62 14.34
N ILE A 88 16.98 18.93 14.90
CA ILE A 88 15.58 18.78 14.44
C ILE A 88 15.31 17.55 13.55
N ALA A 89 15.12 16.40 14.21
CA ALA A 89 14.20 15.36 13.73
C ALA A 89 13.75 14.49 14.92
N SER A 90 13.00 15.11 15.84
CA SER A 90 12.22 14.39 16.84
C SER A 90 10.96 13.82 16.20
N TYR A 91 11.02 12.69 15.50
CA TYR A 91 9.92 11.73 15.34
C TYR A 91 10.53 10.36 14.97
N HIS A 92 10.41 9.41 15.89
CA HIS A 92 11.03 8.06 15.91
C HIS A 92 12.54 8.04 16.15
N SER A 93 12.87 7.86 17.44
CA SER A 93 14.21 7.56 17.95
C SER A 93 14.83 6.38 17.19
N LEU A 94 16.11 6.53 16.83
CA LEU A 94 17.00 5.48 16.29
C LEU A 94 17.02 4.17 17.12
N SER A 95 16.47 4.18 18.34
CA SER A 95 16.25 3.00 19.18
C SER A 95 15.14 2.05 18.69
N ASP A 96 14.25 2.46 17.78
CA ASP A 96 13.24 1.58 17.16
C ASP A 96 13.79 0.78 15.97
N ILE A 97 14.92 1.22 15.38
CA ILE A 97 15.49 0.63 14.16
C ILE A 97 16.11 -0.76 14.43
N THR A 98 16.62 -0.99 15.64
CA THR A 98 17.22 -2.28 16.03
C THR A 98 16.17 -3.36 16.29
N THR A 99 15.00 -2.98 16.84
CA THR A 99 13.87 -3.89 17.09
C THR A 99 13.15 -4.31 15.79
N GLN A 100 13.35 -3.56 14.70
CA GLN A 100 12.69 -3.75 13.40
C GLN A 100 13.58 -4.43 12.35
N ALA A 101 14.74 -5.00 12.71
CA ALA A 101 15.69 -5.55 11.74
C ALA A 101 15.06 -6.55 10.75
N PHE A 102 13.99 -7.26 11.15
CA PHE A 102 13.26 -8.24 10.34
C PHE A 102 11.81 -7.83 9.99
N ASP A 103 11.43 -6.56 10.24
CA ASP A 103 10.06 -6.07 10.09
C ASP A 103 9.75 -5.68 8.63
N LEU A 104 9.43 -6.69 7.81
CA LEU A 104 9.09 -6.54 6.40
C LEU A 104 7.59 -6.79 6.18
N LEU A 105 6.96 -5.94 5.37
CA LEU A 105 5.60 -6.17 4.89
C LEU A 105 5.65 -7.08 3.66
N TYR A 106 5.04 -8.26 3.74
CA TYR A 106 5.05 -9.21 2.63
C TYR A 106 4.20 -8.70 1.46
N CYS A 107 4.73 -8.78 0.23
CA CYS A 107 3.99 -8.43 -0.98
C CYS A 107 3.53 -9.71 -1.70
N GLU A 108 2.27 -10.07 -1.53
CA GLU A 108 1.69 -11.26 -2.16
C GLU A 108 1.66 -11.12 -3.70
N THR A 109 1.43 -9.92 -4.24
CA THR A 109 1.41 -9.70 -5.70
C THR A 109 2.73 -10.11 -6.36
N CYS A 110 3.88 -9.79 -5.75
CA CYS A 110 5.19 -10.19 -6.26
C CYS A 110 5.48 -11.66 -6.01
N ASN A 111 5.27 -12.11 -4.78
CA ASN A 111 5.87 -13.36 -4.28
C ASN A 111 4.90 -14.54 -4.26
N GLY A 112 3.62 -14.32 -4.61
CA GLY A 112 2.56 -15.29 -4.39
C GLY A 112 2.17 -15.39 -2.92
N ILE A 113 1.42 -16.44 -2.57
CA ILE A 113 1.23 -16.87 -1.19
C ILE A 113 2.08 -18.13 -1.03
N PRO A 114 3.07 -18.18 -0.12
CA PRO A 114 3.84 -19.41 0.07
C PRO A 114 2.93 -20.42 0.77
N VAL A 115 2.58 -21.51 0.09
CA VAL A 115 1.66 -22.54 0.60
C VAL A 115 2.15 -23.08 1.96
N ASP A 116 3.44 -23.38 2.07
CA ASP A 116 4.07 -23.92 3.29
C ASP A 116 4.17 -22.88 4.42
N ARG A 117 4.17 -21.58 4.09
CA ARG A 117 4.31 -20.49 5.06
C ARG A 117 3.01 -19.74 5.33
N TYR A 118 1.90 -20.10 4.71
CA TYR A 118 0.63 -19.43 4.99
C TYR A 118 0.21 -19.60 6.45
N LYS A 119 0.49 -20.77 7.05
CA LYS A 119 0.34 -21.00 8.50
C LYS A 119 1.28 -20.12 9.34
N ILE A 120 2.46 -19.78 8.83
CA ILE A 120 3.47 -18.91 9.49
C ILE A 120 3.09 -17.42 9.33
N MET A 121 2.50 -17.05 8.19
CA MET A 121 1.94 -15.71 7.94
C MET A 121 0.65 -15.43 8.74
N LYS A 122 0.14 -16.43 9.44
CA LYS A 122 -0.86 -16.30 10.51
C LYS A 122 -0.17 -16.61 11.83
N PRO A 123 0.70 -15.72 12.34
CA PRO A 123 1.29 -15.93 13.64
C PRO A 123 0.18 -16.20 14.66
N SER A 124 0.25 -17.31 15.39
CA SER A 124 -0.55 -17.47 16.60
C SER A 124 -0.31 -16.26 17.48
N GLU A 125 -1.38 -15.66 18.03
CA GLU A 125 -1.34 -14.44 18.85
C GLU A 125 -0.12 -14.49 19.81
N GLY A 126 0.97 -13.77 19.46
CA GLY A 126 2.21 -13.78 20.21
C GLY A 126 3.53 -13.97 19.44
N SER A 127 3.55 -14.51 18.21
CA SER A 127 4.81 -14.57 17.43
C SER A 127 5.02 -13.31 16.56
N SER A 128 5.76 -12.35 17.11
CA SER A 128 5.86 -10.94 16.70
C SER A 128 6.69 -10.61 15.43
N GLN A 129 7.09 -11.60 14.63
CA GLN A 129 8.11 -11.35 13.59
C GLN A 129 7.56 -11.00 12.20
N LEU A 130 6.31 -11.36 11.87
CA LEU A 130 5.75 -11.12 10.54
C LEU A 130 4.37 -10.50 10.66
N ARG A 131 4.24 -9.27 10.14
CA ARG A 131 2.95 -8.58 10.07
C ARG A 131 2.25 -8.94 8.78
N ARG A 132 1.01 -9.40 8.87
CA ARG A 132 0.22 -9.78 7.71
C ARG A 132 -0.20 -8.54 6.92
N ALA A 133 0.43 -8.38 5.77
CA ALA A 133 0.00 -7.50 4.70
C ALA A 133 -0.70 -8.33 3.63
N VAL A 134 -1.94 -7.99 3.31
CA VAL A 134 -2.69 -8.61 2.21
C VAL A 134 -2.53 -7.77 0.95
N ALA A 135 -2.41 -8.41 -0.20
CA ALA A 135 -2.48 -7.69 -1.46
C ALA A 135 -3.88 -7.09 -1.66
N LEU A 136 -3.94 -5.95 -2.36
CA LEU A 136 -5.20 -5.29 -2.67
C LEU A 136 -5.99 -6.11 -3.69
N THR A 137 -7.06 -6.75 -3.23
CA THR A 137 -8.11 -7.38 -4.05
C THR A 137 -9.37 -6.51 -4.02
N ARG A 138 -10.33 -6.72 -4.93
CA ARG A 138 -11.62 -6.01 -4.85
C ARG A 138 -12.33 -6.21 -3.50
N PRO A 139 -12.42 -7.41 -2.90
CA PRO A 139 -13.00 -7.56 -1.56
C PRO A 139 -12.26 -6.77 -0.48
N VAL A 140 -10.92 -6.70 -0.53
CA VAL A 140 -10.13 -5.89 0.41
C VAL A 140 -10.44 -4.40 0.23
N LEU A 141 -10.53 -3.92 -1.01
CA LEU A 141 -10.89 -2.53 -1.31
C LEU A 141 -12.31 -2.21 -0.85
N SER A 142 -13.28 -3.08 -1.14
CA SER A 142 -14.68 -2.94 -0.70
C SER A 142 -14.76 -2.84 0.82
N GLY A 143 -14.19 -3.82 1.54
CA GLY A 143 -14.26 -3.85 2.99
C GLY A 143 -13.45 -2.77 3.69
N ALA A 144 -12.34 -2.32 3.11
CA ALA A 144 -11.51 -1.28 3.72
C ALA A 144 -12.00 0.14 3.44
N LEU A 145 -12.62 0.38 2.28
CA LEU A 145 -13.08 1.71 1.85
C LEU A 145 -14.60 1.88 1.88
N MET A 146 -15.34 0.82 2.24
CA MET A 146 -16.82 0.79 2.22
C MET A 146 -17.39 1.16 0.84
N LEU A 147 -16.72 0.71 -0.22
CA LEU A 147 -17.11 0.97 -1.62
C LEU A 147 -17.91 -0.20 -2.19
N GLN A 148 -18.89 0.13 -3.02
CA GLN A 148 -19.61 -0.84 -3.86
C GLN A 148 -18.78 -1.24 -5.08
N ASP A 149 -19.07 -2.41 -5.67
CA ASP A 149 -18.31 -2.97 -6.80
C ASP A 149 -18.11 -1.97 -7.96
N HIS A 150 -19.16 -1.25 -8.36
CA HIS A 150 -19.06 -0.27 -9.44
C HIS A 150 -18.13 0.92 -9.11
N GLN A 151 -18.04 1.30 -7.82
CA GLN A 151 -17.14 2.36 -7.35
C GLN A 151 -15.69 1.86 -7.28
N ILE A 152 -15.50 0.58 -6.96
CA ILE A 152 -14.20 -0.06 -7.01
C ILE A 152 -13.73 -0.12 -8.46
N ASP A 153 -14.55 -0.57 -9.39
CA ASP A 153 -14.15 -0.62 -10.80
C ASP A 153 -13.81 0.77 -11.36
N ALA A 154 -14.52 1.83 -10.94
CA ALA A 154 -14.17 3.21 -11.28
C ALA A 154 -12.82 3.68 -10.69
N THR A 155 -12.39 3.06 -9.60
CA THR A 155 -11.11 3.33 -8.92
C THR A 155 -9.93 2.65 -9.63
N LEU A 156 -10.17 1.52 -10.32
CA LEU A 156 -9.11 0.71 -10.93
C LEU A 156 -8.64 1.31 -12.27
N CYS A 157 -7.39 1.75 -12.32
CA CYS A 157 -6.79 2.28 -13.54
C CYS A 157 -6.30 1.13 -14.43
N SER A 158 -6.77 1.12 -15.68
CA SER A 158 -6.49 0.04 -16.63
C SER A 158 -5.09 0.14 -17.23
N PRO A 159 -4.41 -0.99 -17.49
CA PRO A 159 -3.13 -0.97 -18.18
C PRO A 159 -3.30 -0.49 -19.63
N VAL A 160 -2.34 0.28 -20.11
CA VAL A 160 -2.33 0.78 -21.49
C VAL A 160 -1.59 -0.22 -22.37
N PHE A 161 -2.30 -0.84 -23.31
CA PHE A 161 -1.69 -1.49 -24.46
C PHE A 161 -1.45 -0.45 -25.54
N ARG A 162 -0.19 -0.31 -25.98
CA ARG A 162 0.41 0.77 -26.81
C ARG A 162 -0.27 1.11 -28.16
N ALA A 163 -1.47 0.68 -28.45
CA ALA A 163 -2.03 0.78 -29.79
C ALA A 163 -2.26 2.23 -30.26
N ASN A 164 -2.72 3.17 -29.42
CA ASN A 164 -3.07 4.53 -29.87
C ASN A 164 -2.78 5.61 -28.79
N GLN A 165 -1.52 6.04 -28.63
CA GLN A 165 -1.14 7.10 -27.68
C GLN A 165 -1.43 8.53 -28.17
N GLU A 166 -1.85 8.71 -29.42
CA GLU A 166 -1.92 10.02 -30.07
C GLU A 166 -3.01 10.97 -29.53
N PHE A 167 -3.95 10.49 -28.71
CA PHE A 167 -5.11 11.28 -28.26
C PHE A 167 -5.15 11.55 -26.76
N CYS A 168 -4.08 11.25 -26.03
CA CYS A 168 -4.14 11.28 -24.58
C CYS A 168 -3.24 12.33 -23.93
N SER A 169 -3.80 13.07 -22.97
CA SER A 169 -3.05 14.08 -22.22
C SER A 169 -2.13 13.43 -21.18
N GLU A 170 -1.00 14.10 -20.89
CA GLU A 170 -0.01 13.67 -19.89
C GLU A 170 -0.60 13.46 -18.48
N HIS A 171 -1.77 14.04 -18.21
CA HIS A 171 -2.49 13.92 -16.93
C HIS A 171 -3.38 12.68 -16.83
N THR A 172 -3.51 11.89 -17.90
CA THR A 172 -4.27 10.63 -17.90
C THR A 172 -3.37 9.40 -17.81
N PHE A 173 -2.09 9.52 -18.18
CA PHE A 173 -1.15 8.40 -18.21
C PHE A 173 -0.19 8.48 -17.03
N HIS A 174 -0.11 7.38 -16.29
CA HIS A 174 0.74 7.31 -15.11
C HIS A 174 1.61 6.07 -15.19
N LYS A 175 2.92 6.26 -15.18
CA LYS A 175 3.86 5.15 -14.97
C LYS A 175 4.00 4.92 -13.48
N LEU A 176 3.62 3.75 -13.00
CA LEU A 176 3.65 3.43 -11.57
C LEU A 176 4.97 2.76 -11.16
N LEU A 177 5.30 2.82 -9.87
CA LEU A 177 6.48 2.16 -9.30
C LEU A 177 6.46 0.65 -9.49
N CYS A 178 5.27 0.03 -9.62
CA CYS A 178 5.14 -1.39 -9.94
C CYS A 178 5.54 -1.74 -11.39
N GLY A 179 5.89 -0.73 -12.20
CA GLY A 179 6.32 -0.88 -13.59
C GLY A 179 5.19 -0.75 -14.62
N HIS A 180 3.93 -0.84 -14.20
CA HIS A 180 2.78 -0.70 -15.10
C HIS A 180 2.56 0.75 -15.55
N LEU A 181 2.24 0.91 -16.84
CA LEU A 181 1.71 2.15 -17.40
C LEU A 181 0.19 2.06 -17.41
N VAL A 182 -0.48 2.95 -16.67
CA VAL A 182 -1.93 2.91 -16.49
C VAL A 182 -2.59 4.18 -17.02
N LEU A 183 -3.83 4.01 -17.47
CA LEU A 183 -4.75 5.08 -17.83
C LEU A 183 -5.68 5.35 -16.64
N SER A 184 -5.68 6.59 -16.16
CA SER A 184 -6.69 7.08 -15.24
C SER A 184 -7.90 7.58 -16.03
N MET A 185 -9.10 7.20 -15.60
CA MET A 185 -10.36 7.62 -16.23
C MET A 185 -10.58 9.12 -16.17
N SER A 186 -10.06 9.77 -15.12
CA SER A 186 -10.12 11.22 -14.93
C SER A 186 -8.71 11.81 -15.05
N GLN A 187 -8.60 13.00 -15.62
CA GLN A 187 -7.33 13.73 -15.64
C GLN A 187 -6.91 14.08 -14.21
N ARG A 188 -5.66 13.82 -13.85
CA ARG A 188 -5.16 14.04 -12.49
C ARG A 188 -3.65 14.24 -12.44
N PHE A 189 -3.17 14.79 -11.33
CA PHE A 189 -1.74 14.86 -11.03
C PHE A 189 -1.17 13.47 -10.69
N CYS A 190 0.15 13.36 -10.73
CA CYS A 190 0.87 12.15 -10.32
C CYS A 190 0.53 11.81 -8.86
N ALA A 191 0.28 10.53 -8.59
CA ALA A 191 0.05 10.01 -7.25
C ALA A 191 1.36 9.59 -6.55
N SER A 192 1.28 9.26 -5.26
CA SER A 192 2.42 8.83 -4.43
C SER A 192 3.16 7.61 -4.96
N ASN A 193 2.48 6.75 -5.73
CA ASN A 193 3.05 5.53 -6.32
C ASN A 193 3.41 5.67 -7.81
N CYS A 194 3.45 6.89 -8.36
CA CYS A 194 4.01 7.14 -9.68
C CYS A 194 5.54 6.99 -9.66
N VAL A 195 6.14 6.76 -10.82
CA VAL A 195 7.57 7.05 -11.05
C VAL A 195 7.67 8.55 -11.27
N ASP A 196 8.71 9.19 -10.74
CA ASP A 196 8.91 10.61 -10.99
C ASP A 196 9.03 10.85 -12.50
N SER A 197 8.08 11.64 -13.03
CA SER A 197 8.07 12.01 -14.44
C SER A 197 9.28 12.88 -14.73
N LEU A 198 9.98 12.57 -15.83
CA LEU A 198 11.16 13.29 -16.31
C LEU A 198 10.92 14.80 -16.58
N HIS A 199 9.68 15.27 -16.54
CA HIS A 199 9.23 16.58 -17.03
C HIS A 199 9.00 17.65 -15.94
N GLY A 200 9.47 17.45 -14.72
CA GLY A 200 9.76 18.56 -13.80
C GLY A 200 8.58 19.31 -13.15
N SER A 201 7.31 18.92 -13.37
CA SER A 201 6.19 19.47 -12.60
C SER A 201 5.96 18.66 -11.32
N SER A 202 6.44 19.17 -10.18
CA SER A 202 6.57 18.45 -8.90
C SER A 202 5.29 18.30 -8.07
N ILE A 203 4.10 18.54 -8.65
CA ILE A 203 2.85 18.44 -7.89
C ILE A 203 2.42 16.98 -7.85
N ARG A 204 2.63 16.37 -6.68
CA ARG A 204 2.27 14.99 -6.39
C ARG A 204 1.15 14.95 -5.36
N GLN A 205 0.12 14.18 -5.62
CA GLN A 205 -0.95 13.93 -4.67
C GLN A 205 -0.51 12.90 -3.62
N SER A 206 -1.06 13.00 -2.42
CA SER A 206 -0.81 12.09 -1.29
C SER A 206 -1.41 10.70 -1.51
N ASP A 207 -2.45 10.60 -2.33
CA ASP A 207 -3.15 9.36 -2.62
C ASP A 207 -2.33 8.43 -3.54
N ALA A 208 -2.86 7.24 -3.81
CA ALA A 208 -2.24 6.26 -4.70
C ALA A 208 -3.19 5.85 -5.84
N ILE A 209 -2.61 5.63 -7.02
CA ILE A 209 -3.33 5.05 -8.16
C ILE A 209 -3.42 3.53 -7.98
N VAL A 210 -4.62 2.98 -8.04
CA VAL A 210 -4.84 1.53 -7.95
C VAL A 210 -4.73 0.90 -9.33
N CYS A 211 -3.68 0.11 -9.54
CA CYS A 211 -3.46 -0.61 -10.80
C CYS A 211 -4.38 -1.82 -10.94
N LEU A 212 -5.22 -1.85 -11.98
CA LEU A 212 -6.13 -2.97 -12.28
C LEU A 212 -5.39 -4.30 -12.45
N GLU A 213 -4.23 -4.29 -13.10
CA GLU A 213 -3.43 -5.49 -13.33
C GLU A 213 -2.88 -6.05 -12.01
N CYS A 214 -2.38 -5.19 -11.12
CA CYS A 214 -1.91 -5.61 -9.80
C CYS A 214 -3.03 -6.21 -8.94
N VAL A 215 -4.22 -5.61 -8.97
CA VAL A 215 -5.41 -6.11 -8.25
C VAL A 215 -5.85 -7.45 -8.81
N THR A 216 -5.92 -7.59 -10.14
CA THR A 216 -6.30 -8.85 -10.80
C THR A 216 -5.28 -9.95 -10.52
N ARG A 217 -3.98 -9.62 -10.49
CA ARG A 217 -2.92 -10.56 -10.11
C ARG A 217 -3.05 -11.01 -8.65
N ALA A 218 -3.37 -10.09 -7.74
CA ALA A 218 -3.64 -10.42 -6.34
C ALA A 218 -4.83 -11.38 -6.21
N GLU A 219 -5.92 -11.11 -6.92
CA GLU A 219 -7.12 -11.97 -6.96
C GLU A 219 -6.81 -13.37 -7.50
N MET A 220 -6.03 -13.49 -8.57
CA MET A 220 -5.60 -14.78 -9.10
C MET A 220 -4.79 -15.59 -8.09
N ILE A 221 -3.89 -14.93 -7.34
CA ILE A 221 -3.09 -15.57 -6.29
C ILE A 221 -4.00 -16.08 -5.17
N PHE A 222 -4.96 -15.25 -4.76
CA PHE A 222 -5.93 -15.62 -3.74
C PHE A 222 -6.82 -16.80 -4.17
N GLN A 223 -7.34 -16.78 -5.41
CA GLN A 223 -8.15 -17.87 -5.95
C GLN A 223 -7.38 -19.20 -6.03
N ARG A 224 -6.11 -19.17 -6.48
CA ARG A 224 -5.26 -20.36 -6.48
C ARG A 224 -5.12 -20.94 -5.08
N TYR A 225 -4.94 -20.08 -4.09
CA TYR A 225 -4.83 -20.48 -2.70
C TYR A 225 -6.14 -21.08 -2.15
N ALA A 226 -7.28 -20.43 -2.38
CA ALA A 226 -8.59 -20.93 -1.94
C ALA A 226 -8.87 -22.35 -2.48
N ARG A 227 -8.56 -22.60 -3.76
CA ARG A 227 -8.69 -23.94 -4.38
C ARG A 227 -7.77 -24.98 -3.73
N LEU A 228 -6.54 -24.61 -3.39
CA LEU A 228 -5.61 -25.51 -2.69
C LEU A 228 -6.13 -25.86 -1.29
N GLN A 229 -6.72 -24.90 -0.57
CA GLN A 229 -7.33 -25.17 0.73
C GLN A 229 -8.54 -26.11 0.63
N GLU A 230 -9.40 -25.93 -0.37
CA GLU A 230 -10.54 -26.82 -0.61
C GLU A 230 -10.09 -28.24 -0.92
N ARG A 231 -9.04 -28.41 -1.75
CA ARG A 231 -8.46 -29.73 -2.03
C ARG A 231 -7.90 -30.39 -0.78
N ALA A 232 -7.14 -29.64 0.03
CA ALA A 232 -6.60 -30.15 1.29
C ALA A 232 -7.72 -30.60 2.25
N LYS A 233 -8.82 -29.86 2.34
CA LYS A 233 -10.01 -30.25 3.13
C LYS A 233 -10.70 -31.49 2.57
N SER A 234 -10.73 -31.65 1.24
CA SER A 234 -11.41 -32.78 0.59
C SER A 234 -10.64 -34.11 0.67
N GLY A 235 -9.37 -34.11 1.09
CA GLY A 235 -8.56 -35.32 1.24
C GLY A 235 -8.20 -36.03 -0.08
N VAL A 236 -8.51 -35.42 -1.23
CA VAL A 236 -8.45 -36.07 -2.57
C VAL A 236 -7.01 -36.39 -3.02
N ASP A 237 -6.00 -35.72 -2.46
CA ASP A 237 -4.61 -35.84 -2.95
C ASP A 237 -3.67 -36.62 -2.01
N GLY A 238 -4.14 -37.26 -0.94
CA GLY A 238 -3.28 -38.08 -0.05
C GLY A 238 -2.17 -37.32 0.69
N LEU A 239 -2.09 -36.00 0.53
CA LEU A 239 -1.18 -35.09 1.26
C LEU A 239 -1.77 -34.61 2.61
N GLY A 240 -2.91 -35.16 3.02
CA GLY A 240 -3.77 -34.64 4.08
C GLY A 240 -3.45 -35.06 5.52
N ALA A 241 -2.24 -35.50 5.85
CA ALA A 241 -1.97 -36.00 7.21
C ALA A 241 -1.61 -34.92 8.25
N ASP A 242 -1.16 -33.71 7.85
CA ASP A 242 -0.61 -32.72 8.82
C ASP A 242 -1.37 -31.37 8.87
N MET A 243 -2.60 -31.31 8.36
CA MET A 243 -3.46 -30.13 8.55
C MET A 243 -4.57 -30.41 9.55
N ASP A 244 -4.32 -30.02 10.81
CA ASP A 244 -5.31 -30.04 11.89
C ASP A 244 -6.61 -29.30 11.48
N PRO A 245 -7.74 -30.02 11.38
CA PRO A 245 -9.04 -29.45 11.03
C PRO A 245 -9.56 -28.40 12.03
N GLN A 246 -9.11 -28.41 13.28
CA GLN A 246 -9.58 -27.44 14.29
C GLN A 246 -9.07 -26.02 14.04
N SER A 247 -7.98 -25.88 13.28
CA SER A 247 -7.48 -24.59 12.81
C SER A 247 -8.34 -23.93 11.72
N LEU A 248 -9.51 -24.49 11.36
CA LEU A 248 -10.31 -24.06 10.18
C LEU A 248 -11.72 -23.56 10.50
N SER A 249 -12.22 -23.64 11.74
CA SER A 249 -13.60 -23.25 12.10
C SER A 249 -13.77 -21.84 12.70
N ARG A 250 -12.69 -21.07 12.83
CA ARG A 250 -12.68 -19.73 13.47
C ARG A 250 -12.69 -18.51 12.52
N TRP A 251 -12.97 -18.70 11.22
CA TRP A 251 -12.42 -17.80 10.17
C TRP A 251 -13.43 -17.13 9.23
N ASP A 252 -14.72 -17.15 9.55
CA ASP A 252 -15.80 -16.51 8.76
C ASP A 252 -16.45 -15.31 9.50
N ALA A 253 -15.68 -14.50 10.23
CA ALA A 253 -16.15 -13.26 10.88
C ALA A 253 -15.30 -12.06 10.49
#